data_AF-A0A1F4MQJ1-F1
#
_entry.id   AF-A0A1F4MQJ1-F1
#
_cell.length_a   1.000
_cell.length_b   1.000
_cell.length_c   1.000
_cell.angle_alpha   90.00
_cell.angle_beta   90.00
_cell.angle_gamma   90.00
#
_symmetry.space_group_name_H-M   'P 1'
#
loop_
_entity.id
_entity.type
_entity.pdbx_description
1 polymer ?
#
loop_
_entity_poly.entity_id
_entity_poly.type
_entity_poly.pdbx_seq_one_letter_code
_entity_poly.pdbx_strand_id
1 'polypeptide(L)'
;MKSLVLLVGFLMISSAYAEVSKIVKRAPANYLVALRSENQEVIESAIFYSVKFKLFYEDQDCETLRKELRDLSINGKSESIRLKAFLASYFLNSPELLTKIQKLNYKDSNAFFQMLADTLQEKILADRSE
;
A
#
# COMPACT_ATOMS: atom_id res chain seq x y z
N MET A 1 -7.61 32.79 -30.32
CA MET A 1 -8.51 31.98 -29.47
C MET A 1 -7.99 30.57 -29.16
N LYS A 2 -7.59 29.74 -30.15
CA LYS A 2 -7.13 28.36 -29.89
C LYS A 2 -5.93 28.23 -28.92
N SER A 3 -4.99 29.18 -28.96
CA SER A 3 -3.81 29.19 -28.07
C SER A 3 -4.13 29.53 -26.60
N LEU A 4 -5.17 30.35 -26.35
CA LEU A 4 -5.60 30.69 -24.98
C LEU A 4 -6.29 29.50 -24.28
N VAL A 5 -7.06 28.71 -25.02
CA VAL A 5 -7.75 27.51 -24.49
C VAL A 5 -6.73 26.42 -24.10
N LEU A 6 -5.68 26.25 -24.90
CA LEU A 6 -4.58 25.32 -24.57
C LEU A 6 -3.81 25.75 -23.32
N LEU A 7 -3.54 27.06 -23.15
CA LEU A 7 -2.84 27.59 -21.98
C LEU A 7 -3.67 27.41 -20.70
N VAL A 8 -4.97 27.74 -20.73
CA VAL A 8 -5.87 27.55 -19.59
C VAL A 8 -6.02 26.06 -19.24
N GLY A 9 -6.15 25.19 -20.25
CA GLY A 9 -6.19 23.74 -20.03
C GLY A 9 -4.91 23.21 -19.37
N PHE A 10 -3.74 23.66 -19.83
CA PHE A 10 -2.45 23.26 -19.25
C PHE A 10 -2.29 23.72 -17.79
N LEU A 11 -2.69 24.96 -17.47
CA LEU A 11 -2.64 25.48 -16.10
C LEU A 11 -3.55 24.70 -15.15
N MET A 12 -4.76 24.33 -15.60
CA MET A 12 -5.70 23.52 -14.81
C MET A 12 -5.19 22.10 -14.56
N ILE A 13 -4.49 21.50 -15.54
CA ILE A 13 -3.86 20.19 -15.36
C ILE A 13 -2.71 20.31 -14.35
N SER A 14 -1.85 21.32 -14.50
CA SER A 14 -0.72 21.52 -13.59
C SER A 14 -1.14 21.74 -12.13
N SER A 15 -2.24 22.46 -11.88
CA SER A 15 -2.73 22.68 -10.52
C SER A 15 -3.27 21.39 -9.90
N ALA A 16 -4.03 20.59 -10.68
CA ALA A 16 -4.52 19.29 -10.24
C ALA A 16 -3.36 18.32 -9.90
N TYR A 17 -2.31 18.27 -10.74
CA TYR A 17 -1.12 17.47 -10.46
C TYR A 17 -0.40 17.90 -9.17
N ALA A 18 -0.29 19.21 -8.93
CA ALA A 18 0.34 19.73 -7.71
C ALA A 18 -0.43 19.33 -6.44
N GLU A 19 -1.76 19.31 -6.50
CA GLU A 19 -2.60 18.88 -5.38
C GLU A 19 -2.49 17.38 -5.12
N VAL A 20 -2.58 16.55 -6.17
CA VAL A 20 -2.39 15.10 -6.06
C VAL A 20 -1.02 14.76 -5.47
N SER A 21 0.05 15.43 -5.94
CA SER A 21 1.40 15.22 -5.41
C SER A 21 1.50 15.49 -3.91
N LYS A 22 0.82 16.52 -3.40
CA LYS A 22 0.77 16.82 -1.96
C LYS A 22 0.03 15.74 -1.17
N ILE A 23 -1.08 15.22 -1.70
CA ILE A 23 -1.86 14.16 -1.07
C ILE A 23 -1.04 12.87 -0.99
N VAL A 24 -0.41 12.47 -2.10
CA VAL A 24 0.44 11.26 -2.18
C VAL A 24 1.58 11.33 -1.17
N LYS A 25 2.26 12.48 -1.06
CA LYS A 25 3.37 12.68 -0.10
C LYS A 25 2.92 12.62 1.37
N ARG A 26 1.65 12.91 1.67
CA ARG A 26 1.12 12.91 3.04
C ARG A 26 0.44 11.59 3.42
N ALA A 27 0.02 10.78 2.45
CA ALA A 27 -0.70 9.54 2.70
C ALA A 27 0.04 8.59 3.67
N PRO A 28 1.38 8.39 3.58
CA PRO A 28 2.09 7.54 4.53
C PRO A 28 1.97 7.99 5.99
N ALA A 29 2.03 9.29 6.24
CA ALA A 29 1.88 9.83 7.60
C ALA A 29 0.49 9.55 8.18
N ASN A 30 -0.55 9.64 7.34
CA ASN A 30 -1.92 9.32 7.77
C ASN A 30 -2.08 7.84 8.11
N TYR A 31 -1.48 6.95 7.31
CA TYR A 31 -1.51 5.52 7.60
C TYR A 31 -0.75 5.20 8.89
N LEU A 32 0.41 5.83 9.15
CA LEU A 32 1.14 5.68 10.41
C LEU A 32 0.29 6.05 11.64
N VAL A 33 -0.47 7.15 11.55
CA VAL A 33 -1.40 7.53 12.63
C VAL A 33 -2.49 6.48 12.80
N ALA A 34 -3.07 5.98 11.71
CA ALA A 34 -4.13 4.98 11.75
C ALA A 34 -3.65 3.61 12.28
N LEU A 35 -2.41 3.20 11.99
CA LEU A 35 -1.79 1.97 12.51
C LEU A 35 -1.66 1.97 14.04
N ARG A 36 -1.68 3.16 14.67
CA ARG A 36 -1.61 3.35 16.14
C ARG A 36 -2.98 3.51 16.78
N SER A 37 -4.06 3.36 16.01
CA SER A 37 -5.41 3.42 16.55
C SER A 37 -5.65 2.32 17.58
N GLU A 38 -6.54 2.56 18.55
CA GLU A 38 -7.03 1.50 19.43
C GLU A 38 -8.08 0.61 18.76
N ASN A 39 -8.69 1.09 17.66
CA ASN A 39 -9.69 0.36 16.91
C ASN A 39 -9.04 -0.60 15.90
N GLN A 40 -9.28 -1.90 16.08
CA GLN A 40 -8.73 -2.95 15.22
C GLN A 40 -9.09 -2.78 13.73
N GLU A 41 -10.32 -2.38 13.40
CA GLU A 41 -10.75 -2.20 12.01
C GLU A 41 -10.01 -1.04 11.33
N VAL A 42 -9.67 0.00 12.10
CA VAL A 42 -8.86 1.12 11.62
C VAL A 42 -7.43 0.67 11.34
N ILE A 43 -6.83 -0.13 12.22
CA ILE A 43 -5.50 -0.71 12.00
C ILE A 43 -5.52 -1.59 10.75
N GLU A 44 -6.45 -2.54 10.65
CA GLU A 44 -6.52 -3.46 9.51
C GLU A 44 -6.75 -2.72 8.18
N SER A 45 -7.58 -1.68 8.19
CA SER A 45 -7.76 -0.80 7.03
C SER A 45 -6.47 -0.06 6.67
N ALA A 46 -5.73 0.46 7.65
CA ALA A 46 -4.47 1.14 7.43
C ALA A 46 -3.40 0.21 6.85
N ILE A 47 -3.33 -1.05 7.31
CA ILE A 47 -2.44 -2.08 6.75
C ILE A 47 -2.80 -2.30 5.26
N PHE A 48 -4.08 -2.53 4.95
CA PHE A 48 -4.55 -2.72 3.58
C PHE A 48 -4.18 -1.55 2.65
N TYR A 49 -4.49 -0.32 3.08
CA TYR A 49 -4.22 0.86 2.27
C TYR A 49 -2.73 1.17 2.14
N SER A 50 -1.90 0.79 3.11
CA SER A 50 -0.44 0.95 3.00
C SER A 50 0.15 0.12 1.85
N VAL A 51 -0.31 -1.12 1.68
CA VAL A 51 0.12 -1.97 0.55
C VAL A 51 -0.44 -1.43 -0.77
N LYS A 52 -1.72 -1.05 -0.81
CA LYS A 52 -2.31 -0.43 -2.01
C LYS A 52 -1.59 0.85 -2.40
N PHE A 53 -1.20 1.68 -1.43
CA PHE A 53 -0.45 2.90 -1.71
C PHE A 53 0.87 2.59 -2.43
N LYS A 54 1.66 1.63 -1.94
CA LYS A 54 2.90 1.23 -2.61
C LYS A 54 2.64 0.60 -3.99
N LEU A 55 1.55 -0.16 -4.14
CA LEU A 55 1.11 -0.69 -5.43
C LEU A 55 0.82 0.40 -6.47
N PHE A 56 0.18 1.51 -6.08
CA PHE A 56 -0.17 2.60 -6.99
C PHE A 56 0.94 3.65 -7.16
N TYR A 57 1.83 3.76 -6.17
CA TYR A 57 2.88 4.77 -6.13
C TYR A 57 4.22 4.09 -5.79
N GLU A 58 4.73 3.29 -6.72
CA GLU A 58 5.92 2.45 -6.56
C GLU A 58 7.17 3.23 -6.13
N ASP A 59 7.32 4.47 -6.60
CA ASP A 59 8.48 5.32 -6.30
C ASP A 59 8.45 5.94 -4.89
N GLN A 60 7.36 5.79 -4.15
CA GLN A 60 7.25 6.40 -2.82
C GLN A 60 8.04 5.61 -1.77
N ASP A 61 8.80 6.34 -0.96
CA ASP A 61 9.48 5.77 0.21
C ASP A 61 8.46 5.40 1.29
N CYS A 62 8.43 4.12 1.63
CA CYS A 62 7.56 3.56 2.66
C CYS A 62 8.37 2.96 3.83
N GLU A 63 9.63 3.36 4.01
CA GLU A 63 10.51 2.77 5.01
C GLU A 63 9.94 2.84 6.44
N THR A 64 9.37 3.98 6.83
CA THR A 64 8.75 4.13 8.16
C THR A 64 7.49 3.26 8.29
N LEU A 65 6.64 3.20 7.26
CA LEU A 65 5.47 2.31 7.25
C LEU A 65 5.88 0.86 7.39
N ARG A 66 6.92 0.45 6.66
CA ARG A 66 7.46 -0.89 6.69
C ARG A 66 7.94 -1.27 8.09
N LYS A 67 8.65 -0.38 8.78
CA LYS A 67 9.10 -0.62 10.16
C LYS A 67 7.91 -0.79 11.12
N GLU A 68 6.90 0.09 11.02
CA GLU A 68 5.70 0.01 11.86
C GLU A 68 4.90 -1.28 11.58
N LEU A 69 4.76 -1.67 10.32
CA LEU A 69 4.10 -2.91 9.93
C LEU A 69 4.88 -4.14 10.42
N ARG A 70 6.22 -4.09 10.37
CA ARG A 70 7.05 -5.16 10.94
C ARG A 70 6.85 -5.27 12.45
N ASP A 71 6.78 -4.15 13.18
CA ASP A 71 6.50 -4.16 14.61
C ASP A 71 5.11 -4.76 14.89
N LEU A 72 4.06 -4.32 14.18
CA LEU A 72 2.71 -4.87 14.29
C LEU A 72 2.64 -6.36 13.94
N SER A 73 3.52 -6.86 13.07
CA SER A 73 3.57 -8.29 12.76
C SER A 73 4.01 -9.15 13.95
N ILE A 74 4.76 -8.56 14.88
CA ILE A 74 5.27 -9.23 16.10
C ILE A 74 4.34 -8.94 17.28
N ASN A 75 4.02 -7.66 17.48
CA ASN A 75 3.38 -7.13 18.69
C ASN A 75 1.88 -6.82 18.52
N GLY A 76 1.30 -7.10 17.35
CA GLY A 76 -0.11 -6.82 17.06
C GLY A 76 -1.07 -7.53 18.02
N LYS A 77 -2.13 -6.81 18.43
CA LYS A 77 -3.10 -7.26 19.44
C LYS A 77 -3.89 -8.51 19.04
N SER A 78 -4.12 -8.72 17.74
CA SER A 78 -4.83 -9.88 17.20
C SER A 78 -3.97 -10.64 16.19
N GLU A 79 -4.26 -11.93 16.03
CA GLU A 79 -3.60 -12.77 15.03
C GLU A 79 -3.83 -12.25 13.61
N SER A 80 -5.05 -11.78 13.31
CA SER A 80 -5.40 -11.11 12.05
C SER A 80 -4.46 -9.92 11.77
N ILE A 81 -4.29 -9.01 12.74
CA ILE A 81 -3.37 -7.87 12.59
C ILE A 81 -1.94 -8.37 12.33
N ARG A 82 -1.45 -9.32 13.14
CA ARG A 82 -0.07 -9.82 13.01
C ARG A 82 0.19 -10.42 11.63
N LEU A 83 -0.71 -11.28 11.14
CA LEU A 83 -0.59 -11.91 9.83
C LEU A 83 -0.67 -10.89 8.68
N LYS A 84 -1.68 -10.00 8.71
CA LYS A 84 -1.84 -8.96 7.67
C LYS A 84 -0.65 -8.00 7.66
N ALA A 85 -0.13 -7.62 8.82
CA ALA A 85 1.04 -6.76 8.95
C ALA A 85 2.33 -7.45 8.48
N PHE A 86 2.49 -8.75 8.77
CA PHE A 86 3.59 -9.55 8.22
C PHE A 86 3.58 -9.51 6.69
N LEU A 87 2.46 -9.89 6.07
CA LEU A 87 2.30 -9.88 4.62
C LEU A 87 2.57 -8.49 4.04
N ALA A 88 1.96 -7.45 4.62
CA ALA A 88 2.18 -6.07 4.18
C ALA A 88 3.66 -5.69 4.23
N SER A 89 4.35 -5.95 5.36
CA SER A 89 5.78 -5.64 5.50
C SER A 89 6.67 -6.41 4.51
N TYR A 90 6.31 -7.66 4.19
CA TYR A 90 7.02 -8.50 3.22
C TYR A 90 6.87 -7.97 1.79
N PHE A 91 5.66 -7.63 1.38
CA PHE A 91 5.39 -7.13 0.02
C PHE A 91 5.87 -5.70 -0.19
N LEU A 92 5.88 -4.85 0.86
CA LEU A 92 6.53 -3.54 0.78
C LEU A 92 8.06 -3.63 0.59
N ASN A 93 8.67 -4.74 1.02
CA ASN A 93 10.08 -5.06 0.81
C ASN A 93 10.37 -5.70 -0.55
N SER A 94 9.34 -6.21 -1.22
CA SER A 94 9.50 -7.00 -2.46
C SER A 94 8.55 -6.46 -3.54
N PRO A 95 8.75 -5.20 -4.02
CA PRO A 95 7.82 -4.57 -4.97
C PRO A 95 7.64 -5.36 -6.27
N GLU A 96 8.64 -6.14 -6.67
CA GLU A 96 8.58 -7.01 -7.84
C GLU A 96 7.46 -8.05 -7.73
N LEU A 97 7.12 -8.51 -6.52
CA LEU A 97 6.02 -9.45 -6.30
C LEU A 97 4.64 -8.77 -6.39
N LEU A 98 4.59 -7.46 -6.11
CA LEU A 98 3.38 -6.66 -6.21
C LEU A 98 2.94 -6.40 -7.67
N THR A 99 3.85 -6.45 -8.63
CA THR A 99 3.53 -6.25 -10.06
C THR A 99 2.55 -7.29 -10.61
N LYS A 100 2.59 -8.54 -10.10
CA LYS A 100 1.62 -9.59 -10.46
C LYS A 100 0.20 -9.29 -9.97
N ILE A 101 0.09 -8.45 -8.93
CA ILE A 101 -1.14 -8.18 -8.17
C ILE A 101 -1.88 -6.95 -8.72
N GLN A 102 -1.18 -6.01 -9.35
CA GLN A 102 -1.74 -4.73 -9.84
C GLN A 102 -2.95 -4.82 -10.77
N LYS A 103 -3.20 -5.98 -11.41
CA LYS A 103 -4.28 -6.14 -12.40
C LYS A 103 -5.68 -6.31 -11.80
N LEU A 104 -5.79 -6.40 -10.47
CA LEU A 104 -7.03 -6.77 -9.81
C LEU A 104 -7.50 -5.62 -8.89
N ASN A 105 -8.70 -5.10 -9.17
CA ASN A 105 -9.29 -4.01 -8.40
C ASN A 105 -9.93 -4.56 -7.12
N TYR A 106 -9.12 -4.71 -6.07
CA TYR A 106 -9.61 -5.22 -4.79
C TYR A 106 -10.32 -4.13 -3.99
N LYS A 107 -11.62 -4.34 -3.79
CA LYS A 107 -12.45 -3.60 -2.84
C LYS A 107 -12.48 -4.25 -1.45
N ASP A 108 -12.27 -5.57 -1.39
CA ASP A 108 -12.28 -6.33 -0.15
C ASP A 108 -10.86 -6.57 0.37
N SER A 109 -10.65 -6.25 1.65
CA SER A 109 -9.35 -6.37 2.33
C SER A 109 -8.98 -7.85 2.54
N ASN A 110 -9.94 -8.69 2.89
CA ASN A 110 -9.65 -10.09 3.20
C ASN A 110 -9.25 -10.87 1.95
N ALA A 111 -9.99 -10.73 0.85
CA ALA A 111 -9.63 -11.32 -0.43
C ALA A 111 -8.26 -10.85 -0.92
N PHE A 112 -7.91 -9.59 -0.69
CA PHE A 112 -6.58 -9.06 -1.01
C PHE A 112 -5.48 -9.76 -0.21
N PHE A 113 -5.62 -9.87 1.11
CA PHE A 113 -4.61 -10.53 1.93
C PHE A 113 -4.52 -12.04 1.69
N GLN A 114 -5.63 -12.69 1.35
CA GLN A 114 -5.60 -14.10 0.94
C GLN A 114 -4.69 -14.28 -0.27
N MET A 115 -4.86 -13.45 -1.30
CA MET A 115 -4.04 -13.53 -2.50
C MET A 115 -2.58 -13.14 -2.29
N LEU A 116 -2.27 -12.23 -1.35
CA LEU A 116 -0.89 -12.01 -0.89
C LEU A 116 -0.30 -13.27 -0.25
N ALA A 117 -1.07 -13.96 0.59
CA ALA A 117 -0.64 -15.20 1.24
C ALA A 117 -0.40 -16.31 0.21
N ASP A 118 -1.32 -16.49 -0.74
CA ASP A 118 -1.20 -17.46 -1.82
C ASP A 118 0.05 -17.19 -2.68
N THR A 119 0.27 -15.92 -3.05
CA THR A 119 1.45 -15.50 -3.83
C THR A 119 2.76 -15.79 -3.09
N LEU A 120 2.80 -15.56 -1.78
CA LEU A 120 3.97 -15.87 -0.95
C LEU A 120 4.18 -17.39 -0.84
N GLN A 121 3.11 -18.16 -0.66
CA GLN A 121 3.17 -19.62 -0.61
C GLN A 121 3.71 -20.20 -1.92
N GLU A 122 3.20 -19.76 -3.07
CA GLU A 122 3.68 -20.18 -4.39
C GLU A 122 5.18 -19.90 -4.56
N LYS A 123 5.64 -18.71 -4.14
CA LYS A 123 7.06 -18.35 -4.17
C LYS A 123 7.91 -19.29 -3.32
N ILE A 124 7.49 -19.56 -2.07
CA ILE A 124 8.21 -20.47 -1.17
C ILE A 124 8.28 -21.89 -1.75
N LEU A 125 7.23 -22.36 -2.42
CA LEU A 125 7.21 -23.68 -3.05
C LEU A 125 8.13 -23.75 -4.28
N ALA A 126 8.17 -22.69 -5.09
CA ALA A 126 9.08 -22.58 -6.22
C ALA A 126 10.55 -22.60 -5.77
N ASP A 127 10.90 -21.79 -4.76
CA ASP A 127 12.27 -21.67 -4.23
C ASP A 127 12.79 -22.99 -3.59
N ARG A 128 11.91 -23.92 -3.22
CA ARG A 128 12.28 -25.24 -2.66
C ARG A 128 12.46 -26.33 -3.72
N SER A 129 12.03 -26.07 -4.95
CA SER A 129 12.07 -27.04 -6.05
C SER A 129 13.34 -26.92 -6.89
N GLU A 130 14.19 -25.93 -6.59
CA GLU A 130 15.53 -25.68 -7.15
C GLU A 130 16.63 -26.22 -6.21
#